data_AF-Q7JNZ7-F1
#
_entry.id   AF-Q7JNZ7-F1
#
_cell.length_a   1.000
_cell.length_b   1.000
_cell.length_c   1.000
_cell.angle_alpha   90.00
_cell.angle_beta   90.00
_cell.angle_gamma   90.00
#
_symmetry.space_group_name_H-M   'P 1'
#
loop_
_entity.id
_entity.type
_entity.pdbx_description
1 polymer ?
#
loop_
_entity_poly.entity_id
_entity_poly.type
_entity_poly.pdbx_seq_one_letter_code
_entity_poly.pdbx_strand_id
1 'polypeptide(L)'
;ELRFKAPQRPTPWDGVRDCCNHKDKSVQVDFITGKVCGSEDCLYLSVYTNNLNPETKRPVLVYIHGGGFIIGENHRDMYGPDYFIKKDVVLINIQYRLGALGFLSLNSEDLN
;
A
#
# COMPACT_ATOMS: atom_id res chain seq x y z
N GLU A 1 1.94 -8.13 -19.24
CA GLU A 1 1.96 -6.75 -19.76
C GLU A 1 2.41 -5.65 -18.77
N LEU A 2 1.78 -5.43 -17.61
CA LEU A 2 2.13 -4.29 -16.72
C LEU A 2 3.20 -4.58 -15.64
N ARG A 3 3.68 -5.81 -15.53
CA ARG A 3 4.73 -6.21 -14.58
C ARG A 3 6.00 -5.40 -14.85
N PHE A 4 6.69 -4.96 -13.80
CA PHE A 4 7.91 -4.12 -13.81
C PHE A 4 7.74 -2.67 -14.31
N LYS A 5 6.71 -2.37 -15.09
CA LYS A 5 6.43 -1.02 -15.61
C LYS A 5 5.83 -0.09 -14.55
N ALA A 6 5.86 1.22 -14.76
CA ALA A 6 5.18 2.18 -13.89
C ALA A 6 3.68 1.85 -13.71
N PRO A 7 3.10 2.06 -12.51
CA PRO A 7 1.70 1.76 -12.24
C PRO A 7 0.79 2.64 -13.11
N GLN A 8 -0.29 2.04 -13.62
CA GLN A 8 -1.32 2.75 -14.37
C GLN A 8 -2.50 3.07 -13.46
N ARG A 9 -3.33 4.04 -13.86
CA ARG A 9 -4.58 4.34 -13.14
C ARG A 9 -5.45 3.07 -13.13
N PRO A 10 -6.13 2.77 -12.02
CA PRO A 10 -7.06 1.64 -11.98
C PRO A 10 -8.20 1.90 -12.97
N THR A 11 -8.72 0.83 -13.57
CA THR A 11 -9.94 0.91 -14.36
C THR A 11 -11.07 1.46 -13.48
N PRO A 12 -11.81 2.48 -13.92
CA PRO A 12 -13.00 2.94 -13.21
C PRO A 12 -13.97 1.79 -12.97
N TRP A 13 -14.67 1.82 -11.84
CA TRP A 13 -15.68 0.83 -11.48
C TRP A 13 -17.00 1.53 -11.18
N ASP A 14 -18.09 0.80 -11.42
CA ASP A 14 -19.43 1.26 -11.06
C ASP A 14 -19.79 0.83 -9.63
N GLY A 15 -20.59 1.65 -8.94
CA GLY A 15 -21.08 1.37 -7.59
C GLY A 15 -20.03 1.52 -6.48
N VAL A 16 -20.30 0.86 -5.35
CA VAL A 16 -19.46 0.94 -4.13
C VAL A 16 -18.62 -0.33 -4.00
N ARG A 17 -17.31 -0.15 -3.86
CA ARG A 17 -16.37 -1.26 -3.62
C ARG A 17 -16.21 -1.46 -2.11
N ASP A 18 -16.32 -2.72 -1.67
CA ASP A 18 -16.02 -3.07 -0.28
C ASP A 18 -14.51 -2.96 -0.01
N CYS A 19 -14.18 -2.17 1.02
CA CYS A 19 -12.83 -1.87 1.48
C CYS A 19 -12.67 -2.16 2.98
N CYS A 20 -13.55 -2.97 3.59
CA CYS A 20 -13.48 -3.31 5.01
C CYS A 20 -12.35 -4.30 5.34
N ASN A 21 -11.91 -5.10 4.36
CA ASN A 21 -10.83 -6.07 4.52
C ASN A 21 -9.55 -5.59 3.83
N HIS A 22 -8.41 -5.93 4.41
CA HIS A 22 -7.12 -5.64 3.79
C HIS A 22 -6.92 -6.49 2.53
N LYS A 23 -6.25 -5.90 1.53
CA LYS A 23 -5.74 -6.63 0.37
C LYS A 23 -4.40 -7.26 0.70
N ASP A 24 -3.98 -8.24 -0.07
CA ASP A 24 -2.69 -8.90 0.11
C ASP A 24 -1.53 -7.91 -0.01
N LYS A 25 -0.48 -8.15 0.78
CA LYS A 25 0.80 -7.44 0.64
C LYS A 25 1.46 -7.72 -0.71
N SER A 26 2.42 -6.88 -1.11
CA SER A 26 3.21 -7.12 -2.31
C SER A 26 3.96 -8.45 -2.21
N VAL A 27 4.12 -9.13 -3.36
CA VAL A 27 4.93 -10.35 -3.48
C VAL A 27 6.31 -10.13 -2.85
N GLN A 28 6.65 -10.99 -1.91
CA GLN A 28 7.92 -10.98 -1.18
C GLN A 28 8.20 -12.36 -0.57
N VAL A 29 9.41 -12.56 -0.04
CA VAL A 29 9.75 -13.75 0.76
C VAL A 29 9.48 -13.41 2.23
N ASP A 30 8.62 -14.19 2.87
CA ASP A 30 8.32 -14.04 4.28
C ASP A 30 9.56 -14.31 5.12
N PHE A 31 9.90 -13.37 6.01
CA PHE A 31 11.15 -13.39 6.77
C PHE A 31 11.24 -14.57 7.76
N ILE A 32 10.09 -15.05 8.26
CA ILE A 32 10.04 -16.10 9.28
C ILE A 32 9.99 -17.48 8.62
N THR A 33 9.10 -17.66 7.66
CA THR A 33 8.84 -18.96 7.03
C THR A 33 9.73 -19.25 5.83
N GLY A 34 10.40 -18.22 5.27
CA GLY A 34 11.21 -18.33 4.06
C GLY A 34 10.40 -18.62 2.79
N LYS A 35 9.06 -18.56 2.86
CA LYS A 35 8.16 -18.86 1.73
C LYS A 35 7.79 -17.58 1.00
N VAL A 36 7.58 -17.70 -0.31
CA VAL A 36 6.98 -16.62 -1.11
C VAL A 36 5.54 -16.41 -0.65
N CYS A 37 5.16 -15.14 -0.46
CA CYS A 37 3.83 -14.73 -0.03
C CYS A 37 3.42 -13.42 -0.72
N GLY A 38 2.15 -13.04 -0.57
CA GLY A 38 1.59 -11.82 -1.15
C GLY A 38 1.05 -12.00 -2.58
N SER A 39 0.62 -10.90 -3.19
CA SER A 39 0.01 -10.84 -4.51
C SER A 39 0.62 -9.73 -5.37
N GLU A 40 0.53 -9.85 -6.70
CA GLU A 40 0.89 -8.77 -7.62
C GLU A 40 -0.19 -7.69 -7.69
N ASP A 41 -1.46 -8.06 -7.50
CA ASP A 41 -2.56 -7.10 -7.29
C ASP A 41 -2.53 -6.61 -5.83
N CYS A 42 -1.53 -5.79 -5.52
CA CYS A 42 -1.23 -5.30 -4.17
C CYS A 42 -1.20 -3.77 -4.07
N LEU A 43 -1.40 -3.03 -5.16
CA LEU A 43 -1.30 -1.57 -5.20
C LEU A 43 -2.55 -0.90 -4.60
N TYR A 44 -2.69 -1.02 -3.29
CA TYR A 44 -3.80 -0.48 -2.50
C TYR A 44 -3.29 0.42 -1.37
N LEU A 45 -4.17 1.29 -0.90
CA LEU A 45 -3.94 2.18 0.24
C LEU A 45 -4.97 1.89 1.32
N SER A 46 -4.52 1.97 2.57
CA SER A 46 -5.37 1.88 3.75
C SER A 46 -5.54 3.28 4.32
N VAL A 47 -6.78 3.75 4.42
CA VAL A 47 -7.12 5.11 4.87
C VAL A 47 -7.87 5.03 6.19
N TYR A 48 -7.39 5.76 7.20
CA TYR A 48 -7.97 5.75 8.54
C TYR A 48 -8.26 7.17 9.02
N THR A 49 -9.41 7.33 9.64
CA THR A 49 -9.80 8.57 10.30
C THR A 49 -10.86 8.32 11.36
N ASN A 50 -10.98 9.23 12.33
CA ASN A 50 -11.98 9.19 13.40
C ASN A 50 -13.26 10.00 13.09
N ASN A 51 -13.29 10.75 11.99
CA ASN A 51 -14.44 11.55 11.59
C ASN A 51 -14.53 11.54 10.05
N LEU A 52 -15.69 11.20 9.51
CA LEU A 52 -15.94 11.17 8.06
C LEU A 52 -16.50 12.49 7.53
N ASN A 53 -17.04 13.34 8.40
CA ASN A 53 -17.66 14.61 8.08
C ASN A 53 -17.03 15.74 8.91
N PRO A 54 -15.72 16.05 8.74
CA PRO A 54 -15.09 17.12 9.49
C PRO A 54 -15.58 18.49 8.98
N GLU A 55 -15.84 19.42 9.90
CA GLU A 55 -16.23 20.80 9.57
C GLU A 55 -15.10 21.58 8.89
N THR A 56 -13.84 21.18 9.14
CA THR A 56 -12.64 21.81 8.57
C THR A 56 -11.70 20.76 7.97
N LYS A 57 -10.79 21.20 7.09
CA LYS A 57 -9.76 20.33 6.51
C LYS A 57 -8.80 19.86 7.61
N ARG A 58 -8.40 18.60 7.53
CA ARG A 58 -7.52 17.97 8.52
C ARG A 58 -6.14 17.65 7.94
N PRO A 59 -5.09 17.64 8.77
CA PRO A 59 -3.77 17.20 8.36
C PRO A 59 -3.80 15.72 7.94
N VAL A 60 -3.04 15.43 6.87
CA VAL A 60 -2.90 14.08 6.30
C VAL A 60 -1.49 13.58 6.60
N LEU A 61 -1.39 12.44 7.28
CA LEU A 61 -0.14 11.71 7.44
C LEU A 61 -0.10 10.57 6.43
N VAL A 62 0.89 10.61 5.55
CA VAL A 62 1.15 9.55 4.57
C VAL A 62 2.35 8.75 5.05
N TYR A 63 2.15 7.48 5.35
CA TYR A 63 3.18 6.56 5.80
C TYR A 63 3.59 5.60 4.70
N ILE A 64 4.89 5.52 4.47
CA ILE A 64 5.54 4.59 3.54
C ILE A 64 6.37 3.64 4.38
N HIS A 65 6.02 2.35 4.34
CA HIS A 65 6.70 1.36 5.15
C HIS A 65 8.16 1.14 4.68
N GLY A 66 9.03 0.82 5.65
CA GLY A 66 10.41 0.41 5.38
C GLY A 66 10.52 -1.03 4.90
N GLY A 67 11.69 -1.64 5.11
CA GLY A 67 11.97 -3.04 4.73
C GLY A 67 12.95 -3.19 3.57
N GLY A 68 13.83 -2.20 3.36
CA GLY A 68 14.94 -2.27 2.42
C GLY A 68 14.51 -2.47 0.96
N PHE A 69 13.29 -2.08 0.62
CA PHE A 69 12.66 -2.27 -0.69
C PHE A 69 12.43 -3.73 -1.09
N ILE A 70 12.61 -4.69 -0.19
CA ILE A 70 12.46 -6.14 -0.48
C ILE A 70 11.36 -6.81 0.34
N ILE A 71 11.01 -6.26 1.49
CA ILE A 71 9.94 -6.75 2.38
C ILE A 71 9.12 -5.58 2.94
N GLY A 72 7.93 -5.88 3.46
CA GLY A 72 7.06 -4.93 4.15
C GLY A 72 5.61 -4.97 3.66
N GLU A 73 4.72 -4.33 4.40
CA GLU A 73 3.28 -4.31 4.13
C GLU A 73 2.62 -3.03 4.66
N ASN A 74 1.38 -2.76 4.28
CA ASN A 74 0.60 -1.62 4.79
C ASN A 74 -0.53 -2.03 5.77
N HIS A 75 -0.47 -3.27 6.26
CA HIS A 75 -1.50 -3.88 7.09
C HIS A 75 -1.59 -3.25 8.48
N ARG A 76 -2.81 -3.28 9.04
CA ARG A 76 -3.09 -2.76 10.37
C ARG A 76 -2.29 -3.47 11.46
N ASP A 77 -2.00 -4.76 11.30
CA ASP A 77 -1.33 -5.55 12.33
C ASP A 77 0.08 -5.03 12.64
N MET A 78 0.76 -4.48 11.64
CA MET A 78 2.09 -3.87 11.78
C MET A 78 2.03 -2.34 11.95
N TYR A 79 1.12 -1.68 11.22
CA TYR A 79 1.06 -0.21 11.12
C TYR A 79 -0.32 0.33 11.46
N GLY A 80 -0.86 -0.14 12.59
CA GLY A 80 -2.22 0.16 13.02
C GLY A 80 -2.45 1.64 13.32
N PRO A 81 -3.67 2.14 13.07
CA PRO A 81 -3.98 3.55 13.21
C PRO A 81 -4.28 3.96 14.67
N ASP A 82 -4.38 3.00 15.59
CA ASP A 82 -4.98 3.12 16.93
C ASP A 82 -4.42 4.26 17.79
N TYR A 83 -3.14 4.60 17.62
CA TYR A 83 -2.54 5.76 18.29
C TYR A 83 -2.87 7.09 17.58
N PHE A 84 -2.84 7.10 16.25
CA PHE A 84 -3.05 8.30 15.43
C PHE A 84 -4.51 8.75 15.41
N ILE A 85 -5.49 7.82 15.38
CA ILE A 85 -6.92 8.21 15.33
C ILE A 85 -7.41 8.92 16.59
N LYS A 86 -6.62 8.91 17.67
CA LYS A 86 -6.88 9.71 18.88
C LYS A 86 -6.69 11.21 18.63
N LYS A 87 -6.09 11.58 17.50
CA LYS A 87 -5.90 12.95 17.04
C LYS A 87 -6.80 13.20 15.83
N ASP A 88 -7.06 14.48 15.54
CA ASP A 88 -7.88 14.85 14.38
C ASP A 88 -7.06 14.84 13.09
N VAL A 89 -6.77 13.63 12.60
CA VAL A 89 -5.89 13.38 11.45
C VAL A 89 -6.52 12.39 10.48
N VAL A 90 -6.01 12.39 9.25
CA VAL A 90 -6.20 11.30 8.29
C VAL A 90 -4.87 10.57 8.14
N LEU A 91 -4.84 9.27 8.43
CA LEU A 91 -3.66 8.42 8.21
C LEU A 91 -3.85 7.62 6.92
N ILE A 92 -2.83 7.61 6.07
CA ILE A 92 -2.78 6.85 4.83
C ILE A 92 -1.54 5.95 4.85
N ASN A 93 -1.73 4.64 4.82
CA ASN A 93 -0.63 3.68 4.66
C ASN A 93 -0.61 3.17 3.22
N ILE A 94 0.52 3.30 2.54
CA ILE A 94 0.67 2.93 1.13
C ILE A 94 1.33 1.56 0.99
N GLN A 95 0.77 0.69 0.15
CA GLN A 95 1.45 -0.50 -0.35
C GLN A 95 2.14 -0.18 -1.69
N TYR A 96 3.41 -0.53 -1.81
CA TYR A 96 4.17 -0.45 -3.06
C TYR A 96 4.79 -1.81 -3.40
N ARG A 97 5.19 -1.98 -4.67
CA ARG A 97 5.86 -3.21 -5.15
C ARG A 97 7.26 -3.32 -4.57
N LEU A 98 7.70 -4.55 -4.33
CA LEU A 98 8.98 -4.85 -3.67
C LEU A 98 9.90 -5.70 -4.56
N GLY A 99 11.18 -5.74 -4.20
CA GLY A 99 12.22 -6.51 -4.87
C GLY A 99 12.30 -6.20 -6.37
N ALA A 100 12.62 -7.22 -7.16
CA ALA A 100 12.68 -7.08 -8.62
C ALA A 100 11.34 -6.60 -9.23
N LEU A 101 10.19 -6.93 -8.64
CA LEU A 101 8.90 -6.50 -9.17
C LEU A 101 8.66 -4.99 -9.06
N GLY A 102 9.31 -4.34 -8.08
CA GLY A 102 9.22 -2.89 -7.87
C GLY A 102 10.42 -2.09 -8.38
N PHE A 103 11.60 -2.71 -8.45
CA PHE A 103 12.88 -2.01 -8.61
C PHE A 103 13.83 -2.65 -9.63
N LEU A 104 13.34 -3.53 -10.50
CA LEU A 104 14.15 -4.02 -11.63
C LEU A 104 14.48 -2.86 -12.57
N SER A 105 15.75 -2.71 -12.91
CA SER A 105 16.21 -1.82 -13.97
C SER A 105 17.06 -2.61 -14.97
N LEU A 106 16.69 -2.55 -16.24
CA LEU A 106 17.44 -3.13 -17.37
C LEU A 106 18.08 -2.06 -18.25
N ASN A 107 18.11 -0.80 -17.78
CA ASN A 107 18.57 0.36 -18.54
C ASN A 107 17.85 0.52 -19.91
N SER A 108 16.56 0.19 -19.95
CA SER A 108 15.68 0.35 -21.11
C SER A 108 14.61 1.40 -20.80
N GLU A 109 14.29 2.27 -21.76
CA GLU A 109 13.30 3.35 -21.58
C GLU A 109 11.92 2.84 -21.12
N ASP A 110 11.50 1.66 -21.55
CA ASP A 110 10.19 1.08 -21.19
C ASP A 110 10.07 0.60 -19.72
N LEU A 111 11.18 0.55 -18.98
CA LEU A 111 11.27 0.07 -17.59
C LEU A 111 11.85 1.13 -16.63
N ASN A 112 12.16 2.33 -17.13
CA ASN A 112 12.63 3.46 -16.34
C ASN A 112 11.48 4.41 -15.97
#